data_AF-A0AAE2U2E7-F1
#
_entry.id   AF-A0AAE2U2E7-F1
#
_cell.length_a   1.000
_cell.length_b   1.000
_cell.length_c   1.000
_cell.angle_alpha   90.00
_cell.angle_beta   90.00
_cell.angle_gamma   90.00
#
_symmetry.space_group_name_H-M   'P 1'
#
loop_
_entity.id
_entity.type
_entity.pdbx_description
1 polymer ?
#
loop_
_entity_poly.entity_id
_entity_poly.type
_entity_poly.pdbx_seq_one_letter_code
_entity_poly.pdbx_strand_id
1 'polypeptide(L)'
;MTDIASSSFEFFWRTPMYATSIDDDGQEQRSEFFSTNRQKAQIVGESKLLLRLENPPRSSKEMLNCLEDIVGFGFVCQPVMVTESIVLQAISEFSPVLLTSIKMSGGIPDIVAIGRVELASKVGLNKEHLDSFGLQGVTVESASYSVRHKGLGGQVGFSRTGICKVSGELAPLLISRVERSILASSNRG
;
A
#
# COMPACT_ATOMS: atom_id res chain seq x y z
N MET A 1 16.88 -4.74 23.87
CA MET A 1 18.19 -5.14 23.32
C MET A 1 17.97 -5.49 21.87
N THR A 2 17.94 -4.48 21.01
CA THR A 2 17.66 -4.63 19.57
C THR A 2 18.98 -4.92 18.88
N ASP A 3 19.04 -6.09 18.24
CA ASP A 3 20.16 -6.49 17.41
C ASP A 3 20.30 -5.47 16.28
N ILE A 4 21.44 -4.78 16.20
CA ILE A 4 21.76 -3.80 15.15
C ILE A 4 21.74 -4.48 13.76
N ALA A 5 21.70 -5.81 13.70
CA ALA A 5 21.55 -6.61 12.50
C ALA A 5 20.10 -6.75 11.97
N SER A 6 19.06 -6.46 12.76
CA SER A 6 17.68 -6.58 12.27
C SER A 6 17.16 -5.24 11.77
N SER A 7 17.23 -4.99 10.47
CA SER A 7 16.54 -3.87 9.84
C SER A 7 15.01 -4.00 9.85
N SER A 8 14.48 -5.08 10.45
CA SER A 8 13.06 -5.36 10.65
C SER A 8 12.71 -5.30 12.13
N PHE A 9 11.57 -4.70 12.48
CA PHE A 9 11.09 -4.58 13.85
C PHE A 9 9.56 -4.65 13.91
N GLU A 10 9.04 -4.99 15.09
CA GLU A 10 7.61 -4.96 15.39
C GLU A 10 7.32 -3.88 16.42
N PHE A 11 6.35 -3.03 16.12
CA PHE A 11 5.84 -2.00 17.02
C PHE A 11 4.49 -2.44 17.60
N PHE A 12 4.35 -2.33 18.92
CA PHE A 12 3.14 -2.71 19.65
C PHE A 12 2.59 -1.52 20.42
N TRP A 13 1.28 -1.33 20.38
CA TRP A 13 0.59 -0.32 21.18
C TRP A 13 -0.78 -0.80 21.59
N ARG A 14 -1.32 -0.20 22.66
CA ARG A 14 -2.67 -0.50 23.14
C ARG A 14 -3.62 0.57 22.66
N THR A 15 -4.80 0.17 22.22
CA THR A 15 -5.89 1.08 21.88
C THR A 15 -7.11 0.73 22.73
N PRO A 16 -7.71 1.71 23.42
CA PRO A 16 -8.93 1.47 24.18
C PRO A 16 -10.09 1.14 23.23
N MET A 17 -10.91 0.20 23.65
CA MET A 17 -12.16 -0.19 23.03
C MET A 17 -13.28 -0.04 24.06
N TYR A 18 -14.44 0.37 23.59
CA TYR A 18 -15.60 0.59 24.44
C TYR A 18 -16.72 -0.33 23.97
N ALA A 19 -17.28 -1.12 24.88
CA ALA A 19 -18.57 -1.76 24.66
C ALA A 19 -19.62 -1.11 25.54
N THR A 20 -20.76 -0.83 24.94
CA THR A 20 -21.95 -0.40 25.65
C THR A 20 -22.89 -1.59 25.75
N SER A 21 -23.27 -1.93 26.98
CA SER A 21 -24.35 -2.86 27.28
C SER A 21 -25.47 -2.12 28.00
N ILE A 22 -26.69 -2.64 27.93
CA ILE A 22 -27.82 -2.16 28.72
C ILE A 22 -28.04 -3.19 29.82
N ASP A 23 -28.10 -2.74 31.07
CA ASP A 23 -28.38 -3.62 32.20
C ASP A 23 -29.89 -3.88 32.38
N ASP A 24 -30.22 -4.72 33.35
CA ASP A 24 -31.61 -5.15 33.61
C ASP A 24 -32.52 -3.98 34.04
N ASP A 25 -31.94 -2.86 34.49
CA ASP A 25 -32.65 -1.63 34.85
C ASP A 25 -32.77 -0.62 33.68
N GLY A 26 -32.28 -1.00 32.50
CA GLY A 26 -32.31 -0.17 31.30
C GLY A 26 -31.24 0.92 31.25
N GLN A 27 -30.23 0.88 32.13
CA GLN A 27 -29.13 1.84 32.13
C GLN A 27 -28.00 1.40 31.21
N GLU A 28 -27.40 2.38 30.52
CA GLU A 28 -26.20 2.14 29.71
C GLU A 28 -24.98 1.94 30.60
N GLN A 29 -24.40 0.74 30.55
CA GLN A 29 -23.09 0.46 31.12
C GLN A 29 -22.03 0.48 30.02
N ARG A 30 -21.05 1.38 30.15
CA ARG A 30 -19.89 1.45 29.26
C ARG A 30 -18.70 0.76 29.91
N SER A 31 -18.27 -0.34 29.30
CA SER A 31 -17.06 -1.04 29.70
C SER A 31 -15.90 -0.65 28.79
N GLU A 32 -14.74 -0.35 29.38
CA GLU A 32 -13.49 -0.11 28.66
C GLU A 32 -12.60 -1.35 28.72
N PHE A 33 -12.07 -1.75 27.57
CA PHE A 33 -11.06 -2.79 27.45
C PHE A 33 -9.97 -2.33 26.49
N PHE A 34 -8.83 -2.99 26.47
CA PHE A 34 -7.72 -2.60 25.58
C PHE A 34 -7.46 -3.69 24.56
N SER A 35 -7.40 -3.31 23.30
CA SER A 35 -6.85 -4.14 22.23
C SER A 35 -5.36 -3.85 22.06
N THR A 36 -4.56 -4.88 21.83
CA THR A 36 -3.14 -4.74 21.49
C THR A 36 -3.00 -4.79 19.97
N ASN A 37 -2.52 -3.69 19.39
CA ASN A 37 -2.19 -3.60 17.98
C ASN A 37 -0.72 -3.92 17.74
N ARG A 38 -0.41 -4.36 16.52
CA ARG A 38 0.95 -4.67 16.06
C ARG A 38 1.18 -4.13 14.66
N GLN A 39 2.31 -3.48 14.43
CA GLN A 39 2.80 -3.07 13.12
C GLN A 39 4.19 -3.65 12.86
N LYS A 40 4.32 -4.46 11.81
CA LYS A 40 5.61 -4.91 11.30
C LYS A 40 6.23 -3.86 10.38
N ALA A 41 7.47 -3.48 10.62
CA ALA A 41 8.15 -2.48 9.84
C ALA A 41 9.56 -2.94 9.47
N GLN A 42 10.08 -2.44 8.35
CA GLN A 42 11.44 -2.66 7.91
C GLN A 42 12.05 -1.36 7.40
N ILE A 43 13.31 -1.11 7.75
CA ILE A 43 14.14 -0.05 7.20
C ILE A 43 15.00 -0.65 6.09
N VAL A 44 14.96 -0.06 4.89
CA VAL A 44 15.69 -0.56 3.72
C VAL A 44 16.50 0.56 3.09
N GLY A 45 17.71 0.25 2.61
CA GLY A 45 18.61 1.20 1.97
C GLY A 45 19.80 1.58 2.86
N GLU A 46 20.77 2.28 2.27
CA GLU A 46 22.01 2.70 2.95
C GLU A 46 22.08 4.23 3.07
N SER A 47 22.26 4.93 1.94
CA SER A 47 22.34 6.40 1.89
C SER A 47 20.97 7.09 1.97
N LYS A 48 19.93 6.40 1.51
CA LYS A 48 18.52 6.81 1.64
C LYS A 48 17.79 5.66 2.30
N LEU A 49 17.06 5.98 3.37
CA LEU A 49 16.33 5.00 4.16
C LEU A 49 14.85 5.02 3.78
N LEU A 50 14.31 3.84 3.51
CA LEU A 50 12.89 3.62 3.29
C LEU A 50 12.31 2.85 4.47
N LEU A 51 11.32 3.43 5.14
CA LEU A 51 10.52 2.75 6.15
C LEU A 51 9.33 2.05 5.47
N ARG A 52 9.42 0.73 5.29
CA ARG A 52 8.34 -0.10 4.76
C ARG A 52 7.48 -0.62 5.90
N LEU A 53 6.16 -0.42 5.78
CA LEU A 53 5.17 -0.98 6.70
C LEU A 53 4.47 -2.16 6.07
N GLU A 54 4.46 -3.31 6.74
CA GLU A 54 3.75 -4.50 6.30
C GLU A 54 2.30 -4.47 6.75
N ASN A 55 1.38 -4.67 5.81
CA ASN A 55 -0.07 -4.63 6.06
C ASN A 55 -0.47 -3.41 6.90
N PRO A 56 -0.16 -2.18 6.43
CA PRO A 56 -0.31 -0.99 7.24
C PRO A 56 -1.78 -0.78 7.65
N PRO A 57 -2.05 -0.34 8.89
CA PRO A 57 -3.37 0.07 9.33
C PRO A 57 -3.82 1.33 8.59
N ARG A 58 -5.06 1.75 8.82
CA ARG A 58 -5.57 3.03 8.30
C ARG A 58 -4.75 4.24 8.76
N SER A 59 -4.06 4.14 9.90
CA SER A 59 -3.23 5.19 10.45
C SER A 59 -1.99 4.61 11.12
N SER A 60 -0.82 5.09 10.72
CA SER A 60 0.48 4.76 11.34
C SER A 60 0.92 5.82 12.34
N LYS A 61 0.04 6.75 12.74
CA LYS A 61 0.35 7.91 13.59
C LYS A 61 1.02 7.51 14.91
N GLU A 62 0.45 6.55 15.64
CA GLU A 62 1.00 6.11 16.93
C GLU A 62 2.45 5.62 16.81
N MET A 63 2.72 4.80 15.79
CA MET A 63 4.07 4.31 15.52
C MET A 63 5.03 5.46 15.14
N LEU A 64 4.59 6.40 14.29
CA LEU A 64 5.43 7.54 13.89
C LEU A 64 5.72 8.48 15.06
N ASN A 65 4.74 8.74 15.93
CA ASN A 65 4.92 9.53 17.15
C ASN A 65 5.94 8.86 18.07
N CYS A 66 5.84 7.55 18.28
CA CYS A 66 6.83 6.84 19.10
C CYS A 66 8.22 6.81 18.47
N LEU A 67 8.33 6.76 17.13
CA LEU A 67 9.62 6.90 16.46
C LEU A 67 10.20 8.31 16.65
N GLU A 68 9.37 9.34 16.61
CA GLU A 68 9.76 10.72 16.93
C GLU A 68 10.27 10.83 18.38
N ASP A 69 9.57 10.23 19.35
CA ASP A 69 10.00 10.22 20.76
C ASP A 69 11.34 9.50 20.98
N ILE A 70 11.62 8.44 20.20
CA ILE A 70 12.86 7.66 20.28
C ILE A 70 14.03 8.39 19.63
N VAL A 71 13.83 8.93 18.43
CA VAL A 71 14.88 9.58 17.63
C VAL A 71 15.14 11.00 18.14
N GLY A 72 14.10 11.67 18.64
CA GLY A 72 14.13 13.03 19.13
C GLY A 72 13.97 14.08 18.02
N PHE A 73 14.32 15.32 18.36
CA PHE A 73 14.15 16.48 17.49
C PHE A 73 14.81 16.30 16.12
N GLY A 74 14.05 16.57 15.06
CA GLY A 74 14.51 16.49 13.67
C GLY A 74 14.12 15.19 12.95
N PHE A 75 13.43 14.26 13.61
CA PHE A 75 12.81 13.12 12.94
C PHE A 75 11.74 13.58 11.93
N VAL A 76 11.88 13.13 10.68
CA VAL A 76 10.88 13.37 9.62
C VAL A 76 10.71 12.10 8.81
N CYS A 77 9.46 11.69 8.60
CA CYS A 77 9.12 10.63 7.66
C CYS A 77 8.23 11.20 6.56
N GLN A 78 8.71 11.19 5.32
CA GLN A 78 7.94 11.65 4.16
C GLN A 78 7.25 10.46 3.48
N PRO A 79 5.96 10.57 3.13
CA PRO A 79 5.27 9.51 2.42
C PRO A 79 5.82 9.38 1.01
N VAL A 80 6.15 8.15 0.60
CA VAL A 80 6.54 7.85 -0.76
C VAL A 80 5.36 7.27 -1.51
N MET A 81 4.98 7.92 -2.62
CA MET A 81 3.89 7.47 -3.47
C MET A 81 4.39 6.41 -4.46
N VAL A 82 3.92 5.17 -4.32
CA VAL A 82 4.18 4.14 -5.32
C VAL A 82 3.29 4.39 -6.54
N THR A 83 3.91 4.85 -7.62
CA THR A 83 3.22 5.16 -8.88
C THR A 83 3.26 3.99 -9.85
N GLU A 84 2.47 4.08 -10.91
CA GLU A 84 2.52 3.13 -12.01
C GLU A 84 3.93 2.99 -12.60
N SER A 85 4.63 4.11 -12.81
CA SER A 85 5.96 4.11 -13.40
C SER A 85 6.96 3.31 -12.56
N ILE A 86 6.89 3.44 -11.23
CA ILE A 86 7.70 2.67 -10.29
C ILE A 86 7.38 1.18 -10.38
N VAL A 87 6.08 0.82 -10.45
CA VAL A 87 5.66 -0.58 -10.57
C VAL A 87 6.14 -1.18 -11.88
N LEU A 88 5.95 -0.50 -13.01
CA LEU A 88 6.37 -0.97 -14.33
C LEU A 88 7.90 -1.10 -14.43
N GLN A 89 8.64 -0.16 -13.84
CA GLN A 89 10.10 -0.26 -13.75
C GLN A 89 10.53 -1.47 -12.90
N ALA A 90 9.85 -1.72 -11.77
CA ALA A 90 10.18 -2.84 -10.89
C ALA A 90 9.96 -4.21 -11.58
N ILE A 91 9.04 -4.29 -12.54
CA ILE A 91 8.69 -5.54 -13.24
C ILE A 91 9.17 -5.60 -14.70
N SER A 92 9.98 -4.66 -15.16
CA SER A 92 10.37 -4.57 -16.57
C SER A 92 11.16 -5.78 -17.08
N GLU A 93 11.84 -6.52 -16.20
CA GLU A 93 12.62 -7.72 -16.53
C GLU A 93 11.76 -9.01 -16.54
N PHE A 94 10.51 -8.95 -16.11
CA PHE A 94 9.61 -10.10 -16.14
C PHE A 94 8.98 -10.24 -17.52
N SER A 95 8.72 -11.48 -17.93
CA SER A 95 7.95 -11.77 -19.13
C SER A 95 7.19 -13.10 -18.96
N PRO A 96 5.88 -13.14 -19.20
CA PRO A 96 5.00 -12.03 -19.56
C PRO A 96 4.64 -11.12 -18.36
N VAL A 97 4.30 -9.87 -18.63
CA VAL A 97 3.66 -8.93 -17.69
C VAL A 97 2.23 -8.67 -18.16
N LEU A 98 1.24 -8.93 -17.30
CA LEU A 98 -0.18 -8.81 -17.64
C LEU A 98 -0.89 -7.83 -16.71
N LEU A 99 -1.57 -6.82 -17.25
CA LEU A 99 -2.48 -5.97 -16.48
C LEU A 99 -3.72 -6.79 -16.09
N THR A 100 -3.82 -7.19 -14.82
CA THR A 100 -4.88 -8.11 -14.35
C THR A 100 -6.07 -7.41 -13.74
N SER A 101 -5.89 -6.20 -13.23
CA SER A 101 -6.99 -5.39 -12.73
C SER A 101 -6.67 -3.91 -12.87
N ILE A 102 -7.70 -3.11 -13.17
CA ILE A 102 -7.64 -1.66 -13.11
C ILE A 102 -8.95 -1.12 -12.56
N LYS A 103 -8.83 -0.10 -11.71
CA LYS A 103 -9.95 0.69 -11.22
C LYS A 103 -9.72 2.13 -11.62
N MET A 104 -10.72 2.75 -12.22
CA MET A 104 -10.67 4.11 -12.71
C MET A 104 -11.98 4.84 -12.49
N SER A 105 -11.91 6.16 -12.43
CA SER A 105 -13.06 7.04 -12.30
C SER A 105 -12.96 8.23 -13.25
N GLY A 106 -14.10 8.78 -13.64
CA GLY A 106 -14.18 9.94 -14.53
C GLY A 106 -15.59 10.50 -14.61
N GLY A 107 -15.73 11.68 -15.20
CA GLY A 107 -17.01 12.35 -15.38
C GLY A 107 -17.81 11.74 -16.54
N ILE A 108 -19.14 11.77 -16.39
CA ILE A 108 -20.13 11.52 -17.44
C ILE A 108 -20.94 12.82 -17.60
N PRO A 109 -20.49 13.76 -18.45
CA PRO A 109 -21.04 15.12 -18.50
C PRO A 109 -22.53 15.16 -18.82
N ASP A 110 -22.98 14.30 -19.73
CA ASP A 110 -24.36 14.27 -20.23
C ASP A 110 -25.41 14.06 -19.14
N ILE A 111 -25.02 13.43 -18.03
CA ILE A 111 -25.90 13.16 -16.87
C ILE A 111 -25.37 13.75 -15.56
N VAL A 112 -24.35 14.62 -15.62
CA VAL A 112 -23.73 15.26 -14.45
C VAL A 112 -23.34 14.23 -13.37
N ALA A 113 -22.72 13.12 -13.78
CA ALA A 113 -22.36 12.02 -12.89
C ALA A 113 -20.86 11.73 -12.89
N ILE A 114 -20.40 10.98 -11.88
CA ILE A 114 -19.06 10.37 -11.85
C ILE A 114 -19.23 8.87 -12.03
N GLY A 115 -18.65 8.34 -13.10
CA GLY A 115 -18.53 6.90 -13.34
C GLY A 115 -17.33 6.33 -12.61
N ARG A 116 -17.48 5.12 -12.06
CA ARG A 116 -16.39 4.29 -11.55
C ARG A 116 -16.43 2.95 -12.26
N VAL A 117 -15.31 2.56 -12.84
CA VAL A 117 -15.17 1.31 -13.59
C VAL A 117 -14.07 0.48 -12.95
N GLU A 118 -14.40 -0.77 -12.64
CA GLU A 118 -13.45 -1.76 -12.16
C GLU A 118 -13.44 -2.95 -13.12
N LEU A 119 -12.26 -3.27 -13.62
CA LEU A 119 -12.05 -4.37 -14.56
C LEU A 119 -11.07 -5.36 -13.95
N ALA A 120 -11.31 -6.64 -14.22
CA ALA A 120 -10.41 -7.72 -13.88
C ALA A 120 -10.32 -8.70 -15.05
N SER A 121 -9.12 -9.18 -15.34
CA SER A 121 -8.86 -10.17 -16.39
C SER A 121 -7.88 -11.21 -15.92
N LYS A 122 -8.16 -12.47 -16.27
CA LYS A 122 -7.23 -13.60 -16.06
C LYS A 122 -6.17 -13.70 -17.16
N VAL A 123 -6.42 -13.11 -18.33
CA VAL A 123 -5.56 -13.19 -19.52
C VAL A 123 -4.79 -11.89 -19.80
N GLY A 124 -5.00 -10.87 -18.97
CA GLY A 124 -4.49 -9.51 -19.19
C GLY A 124 -5.53 -8.59 -19.83
N LEU A 125 -5.44 -7.30 -19.54
CA LEU A 125 -6.22 -6.22 -20.15
C LEU A 125 -5.32 -5.47 -21.12
N ASN A 126 -5.84 -5.13 -22.30
CA ASN A 126 -5.20 -4.16 -23.19
C ASN A 126 -5.60 -2.74 -22.71
N LYS A 127 -4.61 -1.92 -22.37
CA LYS A 127 -4.84 -0.53 -21.94
C LYS A 127 -5.50 0.32 -23.01
N GLU A 128 -5.23 0.05 -24.29
CA GLU A 128 -5.77 0.82 -25.42
C GLU A 128 -7.30 0.76 -25.48
N HIS A 129 -7.91 -0.31 -24.94
CA HIS A 129 -9.36 -0.46 -24.94
C HIS A 129 -10.01 0.23 -23.72
N LEU A 130 -9.23 0.76 -22.77
CA LEU A 130 -9.76 1.40 -21.57
C LEU A 130 -10.38 2.77 -21.84
N ASP A 131 -10.02 3.42 -22.95
CA ASP A 131 -10.63 4.70 -23.32
C ASP A 131 -12.07 4.54 -23.85
N SER A 132 -12.48 3.30 -24.16
CA SER A 132 -13.81 2.99 -24.71
C SER A 132 -14.98 3.21 -23.74
N PHE A 133 -14.71 3.41 -22.44
CA PHE A 133 -15.76 3.61 -21.43
C PHE A 133 -16.38 5.01 -21.43
N GLY A 134 -15.93 5.92 -22.31
CA GLY A 134 -16.54 7.24 -22.49
C GLY A 134 -16.45 8.17 -21.27
N LEU A 135 -15.54 7.87 -20.34
CA LEU A 135 -15.30 8.68 -19.16
C LEU A 135 -14.42 9.89 -19.52
N GLN A 136 -14.82 11.10 -19.10
CA GLN A 136 -13.98 12.29 -19.24
C GLN A 136 -13.12 12.52 -17.99
N GLY A 137 -11.89 13.00 -18.18
CA GLY A 137 -10.97 13.28 -17.07
C GLY A 137 -10.60 12.03 -16.26
N VAL A 138 -10.33 10.92 -16.95
CA VAL A 138 -10.07 9.62 -16.33
C VAL A 138 -8.92 9.69 -15.33
N THR A 139 -9.18 9.19 -14.14
CA THR A 139 -8.21 9.02 -13.06
C THR A 139 -8.10 7.54 -12.73
N VAL A 140 -6.89 6.98 -12.78
CA VAL A 140 -6.62 5.61 -12.30
C VAL A 140 -6.56 5.62 -10.78
N GLU A 141 -7.49 4.91 -10.14
CA GLU A 141 -7.55 4.74 -8.69
C GLU A 141 -6.60 3.65 -8.21
N SER A 142 -6.47 2.56 -8.96
CA SER A 142 -5.52 1.48 -8.70
C SER A 142 -5.33 0.59 -9.92
N ALA A 143 -4.18 -0.06 -10.04
CA ALA A 143 -3.96 -1.10 -11.03
C ALA A 143 -3.06 -2.21 -10.48
N SER A 144 -3.22 -3.43 -10.99
CA SER A 144 -2.46 -4.61 -10.59
C SER A 144 -1.95 -5.38 -11.80
N TYR A 145 -0.67 -5.74 -11.75
CA TYR A 145 0.05 -6.48 -12.77
C TYR A 145 0.41 -7.87 -12.24
N SER A 146 0.19 -8.89 -13.05
CA SER A 146 0.67 -10.24 -12.81
C SER A 146 1.95 -10.48 -13.59
N VAL A 147 2.89 -11.17 -12.96
CA VAL A 147 4.17 -11.56 -13.55
C VAL A 147 4.43 -13.03 -13.30
N ARG A 148 5.24 -13.63 -14.17
CA ARG A 148 5.77 -14.99 -13.99
C ARG A 148 7.28 -15.00 -14.15
N HIS A 149 7.95 -15.83 -13.34
CA HIS A 149 9.39 -16.07 -13.45
C HIS A 149 9.71 -17.48 -12.99
N LYS A 150 10.36 -18.27 -13.87
CA LYS A 150 10.78 -19.66 -13.57
C LYS A 150 9.66 -20.54 -12.97
N GLY A 151 8.44 -20.42 -13.50
CA GLY A 151 7.27 -21.18 -13.04
C GLY A 151 6.55 -20.59 -11.82
N LEU A 152 7.14 -19.62 -11.12
CA LEU A 152 6.53 -18.94 -9.98
C LEU A 152 5.69 -17.76 -10.44
N GLY A 153 4.56 -17.54 -9.77
CA GLY A 153 3.66 -16.41 -10.02
C GLY A 153 3.78 -15.31 -8.96
N GLY A 154 3.51 -14.07 -9.36
CA GLY A 154 3.39 -12.95 -8.44
C GLY A 154 2.50 -11.85 -8.99
N GLN A 155 1.99 -11.01 -8.09
CA GLN A 155 1.22 -9.82 -8.44
C GLN A 155 1.80 -8.61 -7.73
N VAL A 156 1.86 -7.48 -8.43
CA VAL A 156 2.21 -6.17 -7.87
C VAL A 156 1.23 -5.13 -8.38
N GLY A 157 0.76 -4.27 -7.50
CA GLY A 157 -0.16 -3.20 -7.86
C GLY A 157 0.08 -1.96 -7.03
N PHE A 158 -0.46 -0.85 -7.52
CA PHE A 158 -0.44 0.43 -6.84
C PHE A 158 -1.86 0.96 -6.67
N SER A 159 -1.99 1.95 -5.81
CA SER A 159 -3.21 2.72 -5.63
C SER A 159 -2.88 4.20 -5.54
N ARG A 160 -3.86 5.05 -5.82
CA ARG A 160 -3.73 6.50 -5.74
C ARG A 160 -3.40 7.00 -4.34
N THR A 161 -3.68 6.20 -3.30
CA THR A 161 -3.30 6.50 -1.91
C THR A 161 -1.86 6.11 -1.59
N GLY A 162 -1.09 5.64 -2.58
CA GLY A 162 0.32 5.27 -2.42
C GLY A 162 0.55 3.85 -1.90
N ILE A 163 -0.52 3.09 -1.60
CA ILE A 163 -0.39 1.69 -1.14
C ILE A 163 0.08 0.82 -2.32
N CYS A 164 1.18 0.11 -2.10
CA CYS A 164 1.66 -0.97 -2.95
C CYS A 164 1.13 -2.31 -2.44
N LYS A 165 0.44 -3.06 -3.31
CA LYS A 165 -0.04 -4.40 -3.01
C LYS A 165 0.86 -5.40 -3.71
N VAL A 166 1.43 -6.34 -2.95
CA VAL A 166 2.26 -7.42 -3.51
C VAL A 166 1.74 -8.75 -2.98
N SER A 167 1.63 -9.75 -3.84
CA SER A 167 1.18 -11.10 -3.47
C SER A 167 1.79 -12.18 -4.37
N GLY A 168 1.60 -13.44 -3.97
CA GLY A 168 2.12 -14.61 -4.67
C GLY A 168 3.53 -15.03 -4.23
N GLU A 169 4.03 -16.09 -4.85
CA GLU A 169 5.31 -16.72 -4.51
C GLU A 169 6.50 -15.80 -4.77
N LEU A 170 6.38 -14.90 -5.76
CA LEU A 170 7.40 -13.91 -6.09
C LEU A 170 7.36 -12.66 -5.19
N ALA A 171 6.49 -12.59 -4.18
CA ALA A 171 6.31 -11.38 -3.38
C ALA A 171 7.62 -10.83 -2.76
N PRO A 172 8.52 -11.62 -2.17
CA PRO A 172 9.79 -11.11 -1.63
C PRO A 172 10.66 -10.44 -2.70
N LEU A 173 10.74 -11.05 -3.90
CA LEU A 173 11.49 -10.49 -5.03
C LEU A 173 10.86 -9.20 -5.55
N LEU A 174 9.53 -9.18 -5.69
CA LEU A 174 8.79 -8.02 -6.16
C LEU A 174 8.93 -6.83 -5.20
N ILE A 175 8.84 -7.06 -3.89
CA ILE A 175 9.08 -6.03 -2.86
C ILE A 175 10.49 -5.44 -3.04
N SER A 176 11.52 -6.28 -3.11
CA SER A 176 12.91 -5.84 -3.32
C SER A 176 13.11 -5.04 -4.61
N ARG A 177 12.40 -5.37 -5.69
CA ARG A 177 12.47 -4.63 -6.96
C ARG A 177 11.77 -3.28 -6.88
N VAL A 178 10.63 -3.20 -6.20
CA VAL A 178 9.90 -1.94 -5.96
C VAL A 178 10.73 -1.01 -5.09
N GLU A 179 11.29 -1.50 -3.98
CA GLU A 179 12.15 -0.73 -3.09
C GLU A 179 13.36 -0.13 -3.83
N ARG A 180 14.03 -0.94 -4.67
CA ARG A 180 15.13 -0.45 -5.52
C ARG A 180 14.69 0.63 -6.51
N SER A 181 13.50 0.48 -7.09
CA SER A 181 12.96 1.47 -8.05
C SER A 181 12.61 2.80 -7.35
N ILE A 182 12.09 2.73 -6.13
CA ILE A 182 11.84 3.92 -5.28
C ILE A 182 13.15 4.64 -4.94
N LEU A 183 14.14 3.89 -4.46
CA LEU A 183 15.43 4.46 -4.05
C LEU A 183 16.18 5.07 -5.26
N ALA A 184 16.07 4.46 -6.44
CA ALA A 184 16.67 4.98 -7.67
C ALA A 184 15.98 6.26 -8.20
N SER A 185 14.65 6.33 -8.14
CA SER A 185 13.88 7.51 -8.61
C SER A 185 14.09 8.74 -7.72
N SER A 186 14.31 8.52 -6.43
CA SER A 186 14.60 9.59 -5.46
C SER A 186 15.96 10.26 -5.67
N ASN A 187 16.85 9.74 -6.53
CA ASN A 187 18.15 10.33 -6.86
C ASN A 187 18.12 11.40 -7.97
N ARG A 188 16.94 11.73 -8.51
CA ARG A 188 16.76 12.75 -9.56
C ARG A 188 16.19 14.07 -9.06
N GLY A 189 16.17 14.29 -7.75
CA GLY A 189 15.78 15.55 -7.11
C GLY A 189 16.99 16.34 -6.65
#